data_AF-A0AAD8I936-F1
#
_entry.id   AF-A0AAD8I936-F1
#
_cell.length_a   1.000
_cell.length_b   1.000
_cell.length_c   1.000
_cell.angle_alpha   90.00
_cell.angle_beta   90.00
_cell.angle_gamma   90.00
#
_symmetry.space_group_name_H-M   'P 1'
#
loop_
_entity.id
_entity.type
_entity.pdbx_description
1 polymer ?
#
loop_
_entity_poly.entity_id
_entity_poly.type
_entity_poly.pdbx_seq_one_letter_code
_entity_poly.pdbx_strand_id
1 'polypeptide(L)'
;MNLNNGAVICRCCTYVDYPVYHSKFHLGGSVNGLVCVYHYDHHVGSIPRVGIWNPATDHFKDIPIPPSARSTCIGLYSTIVQERPYWYNDYNRHDDYNRKYYVMFFDVQEEVFRLLRDIGLAKKPKKQKIMVNFRDSLAFIYYNAFFWRSMDVYIFNERRS
;
A
#
# COMPACT_ATOMS: atom_id res chain seq x y z
N MET A 1 -26.54 -10.35 -5.42
CA MET A 1 -26.15 -9.08 -6.07
C MET A 1 -24.83 -9.38 -6.78
N ASN A 2 -24.85 -9.56 -8.11
CA ASN A 2 -23.66 -9.93 -8.90
C ASN A 2 -22.86 -8.66 -9.17
N LEU A 3 -21.69 -8.52 -8.53
CA LEU A 3 -20.73 -7.47 -8.85
C LEU A 3 -19.77 -8.04 -9.90
N ASN A 4 -19.71 -7.38 -11.06
CA ASN A 4 -18.74 -7.70 -12.11
C ASN A 4 -17.35 -7.23 -11.66
N ASN A 5 -16.42 -8.18 -11.46
CA ASN A 5 -15.05 -7.96 -10.99
C ASN A 5 -14.14 -7.40 -12.11
N GLY A 6 -14.40 -6.18 -12.55
CA GLY A 6 -13.45 -5.40 -13.33
C GLY A 6 -12.51 -4.63 -12.40
N ALA A 7 -11.26 -5.07 -12.26
CA ALA A 7 -10.22 -4.26 -11.63
C ALA A 7 -9.93 -3.04 -12.53
N VAL A 8 -10.46 -1.87 -12.16
CA VAL A 8 -10.17 -0.62 -12.87
C VAL A 8 -8.77 -0.17 -12.49
N ILE A 9 -7.78 -0.54 -13.30
CA ILE A 9 -6.46 0.09 -13.23
C ILE A 9 -6.61 1.50 -13.81
N CYS A 10 -6.74 2.50 -12.94
CA CYS A 10 -6.83 3.90 -13.35
C CYS A 10 -5.47 4.36 -13.93
N ARG A 11 -5.28 4.13 -15.23
CA ARG A 11 -4.24 4.78 -16.03
C ARG A 11 -4.86 5.95 -16.79
N CYS A 12 -5.12 7.05 -16.11
CA CYS A 12 -5.10 8.39 -16.71
C CYS A 12 -5.40 9.46 -15.65
N CYS A 13 -4.54 10.48 -15.61
CA CYS A 13 -4.78 11.72 -14.89
C CYS A 13 -5.93 12.49 -15.55
N THR A 14 -7.18 12.23 -15.18
CA THR A 14 -8.31 13.11 -15.51
C THR A 14 -9.34 13.02 -14.39
N TYR A 15 -9.42 14.10 -13.61
CA TYR A 15 -10.47 14.48 -12.65
C TYR A 15 -11.30 13.33 -12.08
N VAL A 16 -10.85 12.82 -10.92
CA VAL A 16 -11.71 12.05 -10.05
C VAL A 16 -12.56 13.07 -9.28
N ASP A 17 -13.89 13.02 -9.42
CA ASP A 17 -14.87 13.76 -8.61
C ASP A 17 -14.86 13.22 -7.17
N TYR A 18 -13.72 13.36 -6.51
CA TYR A 18 -13.48 12.92 -5.15
C TYR A 18 -13.99 14.01 -4.19
N PRO A 19 -14.82 13.70 -3.17
CA PRO A 19 -15.46 14.71 -2.32
C PRO A 19 -14.53 15.32 -1.28
N VAL A 20 -13.21 15.23 -1.47
CA VAL A 20 -12.25 15.78 -0.50
C VAL A 20 -11.42 16.84 -1.19
N TYR A 21 -11.89 18.08 -1.06
CA TYR A 21 -11.18 19.33 -1.34
C TYR A 21 -9.81 19.48 -0.62
N HIS A 22 -9.35 18.46 0.12
CA HIS A 22 -8.01 18.44 0.69
C HIS A 22 -7.03 17.79 -0.28
N SER A 23 -6.19 18.65 -0.87
CA SER A 23 -5.09 18.40 -1.82
C SER A 23 -4.00 17.41 -1.38
N LYS A 24 -4.26 16.61 -0.35
CA LYS A 24 -3.25 15.81 0.36
C LYS A 24 -3.59 14.32 0.44
N PHE A 25 -4.75 13.90 -0.07
CA PHE A 25 -5.05 12.47 -0.23
C PHE A 25 -4.46 11.94 -1.54
N HIS A 26 -3.91 10.75 -1.47
CA HIS A 26 -3.36 10.00 -2.60
C HIS A 26 -4.11 8.69 -2.78
N LEU A 27 -4.15 8.19 -4.01
CA LEU A 27 -4.80 6.93 -4.34
C LEU A 27 -3.89 5.75 -3.97
N GLY A 28 -4.38 4.87 -3.09
CA GLY A 28 -3.73 3.61 -2.73
C GLY A 28 -4.07 2.45 -3.67
N GLY A 29 -5.19 2.54 -4.39
CA GLY A 29 -5.68 1.52 -5.31
C GLY A 29 -7.19 1.35 -5.20
N SER A 30 -7.75 0.38 -5.91
CA SER A 30 -9.19 0.08 -5.88
C SER A 30 -9.48 -1.42 -5.82
N VAL A 31 -10.49 -1.81 -5.07
CA VAL A 31 -11.02 -3.17 -4.99
C VAL A 31 -12.54 -3.12 -5.01
N ASN A 32 -13.17 -3.89 -5.90
CA ASN A 32 -14.64 -4.02 -5.98
C ASN A 32 -15.38 -2.68 -6.05
N GLY A 33 -14.85 -1.74 -6.84
CA GLY A 33 -15.41 -0.39 -6.98
C GLY A 33 -15.14 0.55 -5.80
N LEU A 34 -14.57 0.06 -4.69
CA LEU A 34 -14.10 0.87 -3.58
C LEU A 34 -12.68 1.36 -3.86
N VAL A 35 -12.40 2.60 -3.49
CA VAL A 35 -11.09 3.23 -3.64
C VAL A 35 -10.46 3.37 -2.26
N CYS A 36 -9.27 2.81 -2.08
CA CYS A 36 -8.48 3.11 -0.90
C CYS A 36 -7.70 4.40 -1.13
N VAL A 37 -7.81 5.33 -0.19
CA VAL A 37 -7.05 6.57 -0.18
C VAL A 37 -6.23 6.68 1.09
N TYR A 38 -5.15 7.44 1.03
CA TYR A 38 -4.39 7.77 2.22
C TYR A 38 -3.95 9.23 2.18
N HIS A 39 -3.93 9.86 3.33
CA HIS A 39 -3.42 11.20 3.55
C HIS A 39 -2.05 11.11 4.19
N TYR A 40 -1.06 11.68 3.52
CA TYR A 40 0.25 11.88 4.11
C TYR A 40 0.37 13.33 4.56
N ASP A 41 0.58 13.52 5.86
CA ASP A 41 0.95 14.82 6.39
C ASP A 41 2.46 14.82 6.67
N HIS A 42 3.15 15.82 6.11
CA HIS A 42 4.60 15.99 6.24
C HIS A 42 4.97 16.53 7.63
N HIS A 43 3.99 16.91 8.46
CA HIS A 43 4.26 17.35 9.82
C HIS A 43 4.68 16.16 10.70
N VAL A 44 5.88 16.27 11.28
CA VAL A 44 6.43 15.25 12.19
C VAL A 44 5.42 14.94 13.30
N GLY A 45 5.02 13.67 13.39
CA GLY A 45 4.07 13.20 14.42
C GLY A 45 2.61 13.13 13.98
N SER A 46 2.27 13.56 12.77
CA SER A 46 0.93 13.35 12.23
C SER A 46 0.68 11.85 11.99
N ILE A 47 -0.46 11.35 12.47
CA ILE A 47 -0.90 9.99 12.17
C ILE A 47 -1.38 9.98 10.72
N PRO A 48 -0.87 9.09 9.85
CA PRO A 48 -1.44 8.95 8.51
C PRO A 48 -2.94 8.69 8.63
N ARG A 49 -3.74 9.20 7.70
CA ARG A 49 -5.15 8.77 7.60
C ARG A 49 -5.26 7.84 6.43
N VAL A 50 -5.87 6.68 6.63
CA VAL A 50 -6.25 5.81 5.54
C VAL A 50 -7.77 5.71 5.57
N GLY A 51 -8.38 5.71 4.39
CA GLY A 51 -9.81 5.62 4.27
C GLY A 51 -10.23 4.91 3.01
N ILE A 52 -11.49 4.51 3.00
CA ILE A 52 -12.13 3.89 1.86
C ILE A 52 -13.21 4.84 1.37
N TRP A 53 -13.17 5.13 0.08
CA TRP A 53 -14.17 5.91 -0.61
C TRP A 53 -14.95 5.02 -1.56
N ASN A 54 -16.27 5.12 -1.49
CA ASN A 54 -17.15 4.56 -2.47
C ASN A 54 -17.57 5.66 -3.47
N PRO A 55 -17.00 5.71 -4.68
CA PRO A 55 -17.36 6.70 -5.69
C PRO A 55 -18.82 6.62 -6.13
N ALA A 56 -19.44 5.44 -6.06
CA ALA A 56 -20.83 5.27 -6.50
C ALA A 56 -21.84 5.89 -5.53
N THR A 57 -21.49 6.04 -4.25
CA THR A 57 -22.36 6.59 -3.21
C THR A 57 -21.82 7.87 -2.59
N ASP A 58 -20.69 8.37 -3.10
CA ASP A 58 -19.93 9.48 -2.55
C ASP A 58 -19.66 9.39 -1.03
N HIS A 59 -19.44 8.18 -0.53
CA HIS A 59 -19.31 7.94 0.90
C HIS A 59 -17.86 7.61 1.26
N PHE A 60 -17.31 8.31 2.24
CA PHE A 60 -15.96 8.11 2.75
C PHE A 60 -16.01 7.54 4.17
N LYS A 61 -15.19 6.54 4.43
CA LYS A 61 -15.02 5.91 5.74
C LYS A 61 -13.55 5.93 6.13
N ASP A 62 -13.24 6.58 7.25
CA ASP A 62 -11.93 6.47 7.87
C ASP A 62 -11.70 5.03 8.37
N ILE A 63 -10.51 4.50 8.08
CA ILE A 63 -10.09 3.19 8.58
C ILE A 63 -9.02 3.40 9.65
N PRO A 64 -9.22 2.88 10.87
CA PRO A 64 -8.26 3.02 11.94
C PRO A 64 -6.95 2.30 11.59
N ILE A 65 -5.85 3.04 11.63
CA ILE A 65 -4.51 2.47 11.41
C ILE A 65 -4.04 1.75 12.68
N PRO A 66 -3.41 0.57 12.57
CA PRO A 66 -2.83 -0.12 13.72
C PRO A 66 -1.86 0.79 14.49
N PRO A 67 -1.82 0.75 15.84
CA PRO A 67 -0.89 1.56 16.64
C PRO A 67 0.57 1.44 16.20
N SER A 68 0.98 0.23 15.77
CA SER A 68 2.31 -0.06 15.23
C SER A 68 2.65 0.68 13.94
N ALA A 69 1.65 1.13 13.19
CA ALA A 69 1.82 1.85 11.93
C ALA A 69 1.64 3.37 12.08
N ARG A 70 1.27 3.89 13.26
CA ARG A 70 1.04 5.34 13.49
C ARG A 70 2.30 6.19 13.33
N SER A 71 3.47 5.62 13.65
CA SER A 71 4.75 6.33 13.51
C SER A 71 5.32 6.25 12.09
N THR A 72 4.71 5.45 11.21
CA THR A 72 5.32 5.09 9.95
C THR A 72 4.90 6.05 8.83
N CYS A 73 5.88 6.65 8.14
CA CYS A 73 5.59 7.39 6.91
C CYS A 73 5.15 6.37 5.87
N ILE A 74 3.87 6.34 5.48
CA ILE A 74 3.40 5.44 4.42
C ILE A 74 4.16 5.78 3.14
N GLY A 75 5.19 4.98 2.84
CA GLY A 75 5.91 5.00 1.58
C GLY A 75 5.02 4.38 0.49
N LEU A 76 4.99 4.99 -0.68
CA LEU A 76 3.90 4.82 -1.64
C LEU A 76 4.17 3.70 -2.64
N TYR A 77 4.34 2.49 -2.12
CA TYR A 77 4.26 1.31 -2.96
C TYR A 77 3.01 0.56 -2.57
N SER A 78 2.04 0.54 -3.48
CA SER A 78 0.87 -0.30 -3.37
C SER A 78 0.77 -1.22 -4.57
N THR A 79 0.18 -2.39 -4.34
CA THR A 79 -0.19 -3.32 -5.41
C THR A 79 -1.42 -4.09 -4.97
N ILE A 80 -2.15 -4.65 -5.93
CA ILE A 80 -3.29 -5.51 -5.67
C ILE A 80 -2.90 -6.94 -6.04
N VAL A 81 -3.06 -7.89 -5.11
CA VAL A 81 -2.84 -9.32 -5.33
C VAL A 81 -4.10 -10.06 -4.94
N GLN A 82 -4.69 -10.82 -5.88
CA GLN A 82 -5.94 -11.56 -5.63
C GLN A 82 -7.04 -10.67 -4.99
N GLU A 83 -7.29 -9.51 -5.59
CA GLU A 83 -8.26 -8.50 -5.11
C GLU A 83 -7.94 -7.89 -3.73
N ARG A 84 -6.79 -8.20 -3.13
CA ARG A 84 -6.36 -7.60 -1.86
C ARG A 84 -5.35 -6.48 -2.11
N PRO A 85 -5.63 -5.26 -1.63
CA PRO A 85 -4.66 -4.18 -1.71
C PRO A 85 -3.59 -4.35 -0.63
N TYR A 86 -2.33 -4.26 -1.05
CA TYR A 86 -1.16 -4.28 -0.20
C TYR A 86 -0.49 -2.91 -0.22
N TRP A 87 0.05 -2.50 0.93
CA TRP A 87 0.89 -1.33 1.11
C TRP A 87 2.21 -1.74 1.73
N TYR A 88 3.30 -1.22 1.19
CA TYR A 88 4.63 -1.43 1.72
C TYR A 88 5.16 -0.12 2.30
N ASN A 89 5.61 -0.17 3.54
CA ASN A 89 6.13 0.97 4.27
C ASN A 89 7.62 0.80 4.60
N ASP A 90 8.41 1.82 4.29
CA ASP A 90 9.80 1.96 4.71
C ASP A 90 9.86 2.87 5.95
N TYR A 91 9.84 2.28 7.14
CA TYR A 91 9.92 3.07 8.37
C TYR A 91 11.37 3.48 8.62
N ASN A 92 11.64 4.77 8.44
CA ASN A 92 12.96 5.35 8.64
C ASN A 92 12.94 6.33 9.82
N ARG A 93 13.16 5.83 11.04
CA ARG A 93 13.33 6.69 12.22
C ARG A 93 14.79 7.02 12.41
N HIS A 94 15.32 7.99 11.65
CA HIS A 94 16.63 8.64 11.82
C HIS A 94 17.90 7.77 11.92
N ASP A 95 17.79 6.45 12.00
CA ASP A 95 18.89 5.51 12.14
C ASP A 95 18.82 4.47 11.02
N ASP A 96 19.62 4.70 9.98
CA ASP A 96 19.66 3.88 8.77
C ASP A 96 19.98 2.40 9.06
N TYR A 97 20.52 2.08 10.23
CA TYR A 97 20.89 0.71 10.61
C TYR A 97 19.69 -0.14 11.06
N ASN A 98 18.57 0.47 11.47
CA ASN A 98 17.42 -0.22 12.04
C ASN A 98 16.11 -0.04 11.25
N ARG A 99 16.22 0.09 9.92
CA ARG A 99 15.03 0.08 9.06
C ARG A 99 14.26 -1.23 9.21
N LYS A 100 12.99 -1.09 9.60
CA LYS A 100 12.01 -2.16 9.61
C LYS A 100 11.03 -1.93 8.47
N TYR A 101 10.67 -3.02 7.81
CA TYR A 101 9.75 -3.00 6.70
C TYR A 101 8.44 -3.62 7.15
N TYR A 102 7.35 -2.89 6.89
CA TYR A 102 6.01 -3.38 7.19
C TYR A 102 5.24 -3.47 5.89
N VAL A 103 4.71 -4.66 5.64
CA VAL A 103 3.71 -4.87 4.61
C VAL A 103 2.37 -4.97 5.31
N MET A 104 1.42 -4.16 4.89
CA MET A 104 0.07 -4.19 5.39
C MET A 104 -0.88 -4.51 4.24
N PHE A 105 -1.98 -5.16 4.55
CA PHE A 105 -3.11 -5.26 3.64
C PHE A 105 -4.39 -4.95 4.39
N PHE A 106 -5.43 -4.60 3.65
CA PHE A 106 -6.74 -4.32 4.18
C PHE A 106 -7.63 -5.52 3.91
N ASP A 107 -8.10 -6.14 4.98
CA ASP A 107 -9.07 -7.21 4.94
C ASP A 107 -10.45 -6.58 4.78
N VAL A 108 -10.98 -6.61 3.55
CA VAL A 108 -12.27 -5.98 3.23
C VAL A 108 -13.44 -6.65 3.96
N GLN A 109 -13.35 -7.95 4.24
CA GLN A 109 -14.44 -8.67 4.91
C GLN A 109 -14.56 -8.26 6.37
N GLU A 110 -13.42 -8.10 7.04
CA GLU A 110 -13.34 -7.77 8.46
C GLU A 110 -13.17 -6.27 8.70
N GLU A 111 -13.01 -5.48 7.64
CA GLU A 111 -12.72 -4.05 7.64
C GLU A 111 -11.52 -3.64 8.52
N VAL A 112 -10.46 -4.46 8.53
CA VAL A 112 -9.26 -4.23 9.35
C VAL A 112 -7.96 -4.23 8.55
N PHE A 113 -7.00 -3.41 8.98
CA PHE A 113 -5.62 -3.56 8.54
C PHE A 113 -4.95 -4.73 9.23
N ARG A 114 -4.27 -5.54 8.43
CA ARG A 114 -3.43 -6.64 8.92
C ARG A 114 -2.00 -6.39 8.49
N LEU A 115 -1.07 -6.68 9.40
CA LEU A 115 0.36 -6.73 9.09
C LEU A 115 0.68 -8.11 8.54
N LEU A 116 1.34 -8.16 7.40
CA LEU A 116 2.02 -9.37 6.96
C LEU A 116 3.11 -9.68 7.99
N ARG A 117 3.30 -10.97 8.31
CA ARG A 117 4.40 -11.41 9.18
C ARG A 117 5.72 -10.88 8.62
N ASP A 118 6.70 -10.69 9.50
CA ASP A 118 8.04 -10.25 9.10
C ASP A 118 8.53 -11.10 7.92
N ILE A 119 8.63 -10.44 6.77
CA ILE A 119 8.95 -11.08 5.50
C ILE A 119 10.44 -11.35 5.35
N GLY A 120 11.24 -11.10 6.39
CA GLY A 120 12.68 -11.38 6.39
C GLY A 120 13.41 -10.63 5.29
N LEU A 121 12.88 -9.47 4.89
CA LEU A 121 13.46 -8.67 3.81
C LEU A 121 14.89 -8.29 4.19
N ALA A 122 15.85 -8.85 3.44
CA ALA A 122 17.26 -8.62 3.69
C ALA A 122 17.56 -7.11 3.67
N LYS A 123 18.28 -6.64 4.69
CA LYS A 123 18.80 -5.28 4.74
C LYS A 123 19.83 -5.11 3.61
N LYS A 124 19.39 -4.58 2.47
CA LYS A 124 20.26 -4.25 1.34
C LYS A 124 20.38 -2.72 1.26
N PRO A 125 21.34 -2.12 1.98
CA PRO A 125 21.57 -0.68 1.87
C PRO A 125 21.87 -0.34 0.40
N LYS A 126 21.33 0.80 -0.07
CA LYS A 126 21.51 1.35 -1.44
C LYS A 126 20.71 0.71 -2.59
N LYS A 127 19.82 -0.26 -2.34
CA LYS A 127 18.87 -0.73 -3.37
C LYS A 127 17.52 -0.02 -3.26
N GLN A 128 16.99 0.41 -4.40
CA GLN A 128 15.59 0.78 -4.55
C GLN A 128 14.72 -0.46 -4.51
N LYS A 129 13.45 -0.28 -4.17
CA LYS A 129 12.52 -1.37 -3.93
C LYS A 129 11.17 -1.04 -4.55
N ILE A 130 10.55 -2.03 -5.16
CA ILE A 130 9.16 -1.96 -5.59
C ILE A 130 8.43 -3.21 -5.12
N MET A 131 7.18 -3.02 -4.74
CA MET A 131 6.23 -4.08 -4.46
C MET A 131 5.32 -4.24 -5.67
N VAL A 132 5.19 -5.45 -6.18
CA VAL A 132 4.43 -5.74 -7.41
C VAL A 132 3.60 -7.00 -7.26
N ASN A 133 2.52 -7.11 -8.04
CA ASN A 133 1.84 -8.38 -8.27
C ASN A 133 2.61 -9.17 -9.33
N PHE A 134 3.11 -10.34 -8.96
CA PHE A 134 3.75 -11.28 -9.88
C PHE A 134 2.98 -12.60 -9.87
N ARG A 135 2.16 -12.84 -10.90
CA ARG A 135 1.36 -14.06 -11.06
C ARG A 135 0.54 -14.38 -9.81
N ASP A 136 -0.26 -13.41 -9.37
CA ASP A 136 -1.13 -13.52 -8.19
C ASP A 136 -0.38 -13.79 -6.88
N SER A 137 0.91 -13.47 -6.87
CA SER A 137 1.78 -13.53 -5.69
C SER A 137 2.36 -12.16 -5.42
N LEU A 138 2.53 -11.83 -4.14
CA LEU A 138 3.17 -10.58 -3.75
C LEU A 138 4.67 -10.70 -3.99
N ALA A 139 5.27 -9.80 -4.76
CA ALA A 139 6.69 -9.82 -5.02
C ALA A 139 7.36 -8.50 -4.65
N PHE A 140 8.58 -8.60 -4.12
CA PHE A 140 9.48 -7.48 -3.87
C PHE A 140 10.67 -7.56 -4.80
N ILE A 141 10.89 -6.49 -5.56
CA ILE A 141 12.03 -6.37 -6.46
C ILE A 141 12.98 -5.33 -5.89
N TYR A 142 14.21 -5.75 -5.62
CA TYR A 142 15.31 -4.89 -5.20
C TYR A 142 16.21 -4.63 -6.38
N TYR A 143 16.38 -3.38 -6.75
CA TYR A 143 17.21 -3.00 -7.91
C TYR A 143 18.14 -1.83 -7.57
N ASN A 144 19.25 -1.76 -8.28
CA ASN A 144 20.13 -0.60 -8.22
C ASN A 144 19.65 0.40 -9.29
N ALA A 145 19.23 1.60 -8.88
CA ALA A 145 18.72 2.62 -9.80
C ALA A 145 19.75 3.03 -10.87
N PHE A 146 21.04 2.94 -10.56
CA PHE A 146 22.13 3.30 -11.47
C PHE A 146 22.46 2.18 -12.46
N PHE A 147 22.25 0.94 -12.05
CA PHE A 147 22.65 -0.24 -12.82
C PHE A 147 21.52 -1.26 -12.75
N TRP A 148 20.59 -1.22 -13.70
CA TRP A 148 19.53 -2.21 -13.93
C TRP A 148 20.05 -3.64 -14.21
N ARG A 149 21.32 -3.92 -13.92
CA ARG A 149 22.05 -5.15 -14.20
C ARG A 149 21.87 -6.23 -13.15
N SER A 150 21.43 -5.90 -11.95
CA SER A 150 21.11 -6.90 -10.92
C SER A 150 19.82 -6.56 -10.20
N MET A 151 18.89 -7.52 -10.22
CA MET A 151 17.65 -7.46 -9.46
C MET A 151 17.58 -8.68 -8.54
N ASP A 152 17.24 -8.44 -7.28
CA ASP A 152 16.83 -9.53 -6.40
C ASP A 152 15.32 -9.54 -6.32
N VAL A 153 14.70 -10.70 -6.58
CA VAL A 153 13.25 -10.86 -6.55
C VAL A 153 12.89 -11.81 -5.41
N TYR A 154 12.00 -11.36 -4.54
CA TYR A 154 11.46 -12.14 -3.42
C TYR A 154 9.96 -12.32 -3.66
N ILE A 155 9.51 -13.56 -3.82
CA ILE A 155 8.11 -13.90 -4.07
C ILE A 155 7.52 -14.48 -2.79
N PHE A 156 6.40 -13.89 -2.37
CA PHE A 156 5.64 -14.30 -1.20
C PHE A 156 4.35 -14.96 -1.66
N ASN A 157 4.33 -16.29 -1.51
CA ASN A 157 3.12 -17.06 -1.66
C ASN A 157 2.41 -17.05 -0.31
N GLU A 158 1.37 -16.22 -0.16
CA GLU A 158 0.42 -16.42 0.94
C GLU A 158 -0.22 -17.80 0.73
N ARG A 159 0.32 -18.81 1.42
CA ARG A 159 -0.44 -20.05 1.58
C ARG A 159 -1.68 -19.65 2.37
N ARG A 160 -2.86 -19.81 1.76
CA ARG A 160 -4.15 -19.65 2.44
C ARG A 160 -4.12 -20.54 3.69
N SER A 161 -3.93 -19.93 4.84
CA SER A 161 -4.13 -20.57 6.15
C SER A 161 -5.61 -20.56 6.47
#